data_AF-A0A925Y0K3-F1
#
_entry.id   AF-A0A925Y0K3-F1
#
_cell.length_a   1.000
_cell.length_b   1.000
_cell.length_c   1.000
_cell.angle_alpha   90.00
_cell.angle_beta   90.00
_cell.angle_gamma   90.00
#
_symmetry.space_group_name_H-M   'P 1'
#
loop_
_entity.id
_entity.type
_entity.pdbx_description
1 polymer ?
#
loop_
_entity_poly.entity_id
_entity_poly.type
_entity_poly.pdbx_seq_one_letter_code
_entity_poly.pdbx_strand_id
1 'polypeptide(L)'
;MSNSPFLTIFPSQLHRWTIHCSLNALPSFCIALIALKLWKSPPAIAAMLCAIATFILLYATLTSLSGPLVNDNHVLSRSLKLGAKIRAWISGISVLLLLTVKGVLITPDLWCGILAINILNRIASFFGAANPYLFRPRSIDDMAGFFRIFATTMTEGIILSFLLFMISFFAVIFLQARDRTRVFAVADPG
;
A
#
# COMPACT_ATOMS: atom_id res chain seq x y z
N MET A 1 37.49 3.08 -3.96
CA MET A 1 36.23 2.31 -4.14
C MET A 1 35.08 3.24 -3.83
N SER A 2 34.40 3.78 -4.84
CA SER A 2 33.22 4.62 -4.61
C SER A 2 32.09 3.71 -4.11
N ASN A 3 31.75 3.78 -2.83
CA ASN A 3 30.50 3.20 -2.36
C ASN A 3 29.38 3.85 -3.20
N SER A 4 28.74 3.07 -4.07
CA SER A 4 27.62 3.57 -4.86
C SER A 4 26.58 4.13 -3.88
N PRO A 5 26.07 5.36 -4.07
CA PRO A 5 25.13 6.00 -3.13
C PRO A 5 23.89 5.14 -2.85
N PHE A 6 23.56 4.23 -3.77
CA PHE A 6 22.55 3.20 -3.59
C PHE A 6 22.81 2.30 -2.36
N LEU A 7 24.02 1.76 -2.19
CA LEU A 7 24.34 0.79 -1.13
C LEU A 7 24.32 1.41 0.27
N THR A 8 24.52 2.72 0.38
CA THR A 8 24.45 3.45 1.67
C THR A 8 23.03 3.90 2.00
N ILE A 9 22.23 4.27 1.00
CA ILE A 9 20.85 4.76 1.19
C ILE A 9 19.85 3.60 1.31
N PHE A 10 20.04 2.52 0.54
CA PHE A 10 19.10 1.40 0.44
C PHE A 10 18.74 0.76 1.79
N PRO A 11 19.69 0.45 2.71
CA PRO A 11 19.34 -0.16 4.00
C PRO A 11 18.43 0.74 4.87
N SER A 12 18.69 2.06 4.86
CA SER A 12 17.87 3.03 5.59
C SER A 12 16.46 3.13 4.99
N GLN A 13 16.36 3.17 3.65
CA GLN A 13 15.07 3.17 2.96
C GLN A 13 14.32 1.86 3.20
N LEU A 14 15.02 0.72 3.14
CA LEU A 14 14.45 -0.60 3.37
C LEU A 14 13.82 -0.68 4.77
N HIS A 15 14.54 -0.25 5.81
CA HIS A 15 14.00 -0.23 7.17
C HIS A 15 12.74 0.64 7.29
N ARG A 16 12.80 1.87 6.75
CA ARG A 16 11.66 2.80 6.78
C ARG A 16 10.43 2.25 6.05
N TRP A 17 10.63 1.70 4.85
CA TRP A 17 9.55 1.13 4.05
C TRP A 17 9.06 -0.20 4.60
N THR A 18 9.89 -0.97 5.30
CA THR A 18 9.46 -2.18 6.01
C THR A 18 8.43 -1.83 7.08
N ILE A 19 8.73 -0.84 7.93
CA ILE A 19 7.79 -0.39 8.97
C ILE A 19 6.52 0.16 8.32
N HIS A 20 6.66 1.02 7.31
CA HIS A 20 5.53 1.66 6.67
C HIS A 20 4.60 0.68 5.95
N CYS A 21 5.14 -0.22 5.13
CA CYS A 21 4.35 -1.20 4.40
C CYS A 21 3.71 -2.21 5.35
N SER A 22 4.42 -2.63 6.41
CA SER A 22 3.86 -3.53 7.42
C SER A 22 2.69 -2.89 8.15
N LEU A 23 2.82 -1.62 8.58
CA LEU A 23 1.74 -0.89 9.22
C LEU A 23 0.56 -0.67 8.28
N ASN A 24 0.80 -0.36 6.99
CA ASN A 24 -0.27 -0.17 6.02
C ASN A 24 -0.98 -1.48 5.64
N ALA A 25 -0.27 -2.59 5.58
CA ALA A 25 -0.85 -3.89 5.23
C ALA A 25 -1.57 -4.55 6.42
N LEU A 26 -1.35 -4.07 7.65
CA LEU A 26 -1.86 -4.67 8.87
C LEU A 26 -3.41 -4.80 8.92
N PRO A 27 -4.21 -3.79 8.53
CA PRO A 27 -5.68 -3.94 8.53
C PRO A 27 -6.14 -5.02 7.55
N SER A 28 -5.63 -5.00 6.31
CA SER A 28 -5.94 -6.02 5.29
C SER A 28 -5.55 -7.42 5.75
N PHE A 29 -4.37 -7.53 6.37
CA PHE A 29 -3.85 -8.79 6.90
C PHE A 29 -4.73 -9.33 8.04
N CYS A 30 -5.12 -8.47 9.00
CA CYS A 30 -6.04 -8.82 10.08
C CYS A 30 -7.42 -9.24 9.56
N ILE A 31 -7.99 -8.50 8.60
CA ILE A 31 -9.25 -8.85 7.96
C ILE A 31 -9.14 -10.23 7.29
N ALA A 32 -8.07 -10.48 6.53
CA ALA A 32 -7.87 -11.76 5.86
C ALA A 32 -7.71 -12.92 6.85
N LEU A 33 -6.96 -12.74 7.94
CA LEU A 33 -6.79 -13.77 8.96
C LEU A 33 -8.12 -14.11 9.66
N ILE A 34 -8.89 -13.10 10.06
CA ILE A 34 -10.08 -13.27 10.89
C ILE A 34 -11.32 -13.57 10.03
N ALA A 35 -11.65 -12.69 9.08
CA ALA A 35 -12.90 -12.78 8.32
C ALA A 35 -12.86 -13.91 7.29
N LEU A 36 -11.72 -14.11 6.64
CA LEU A 36 -11.54 -15.14 5.59
C LEU A 36 -10.94 -16.44 6.13
N LYS A 37 -10.66 -16.51 7.44
CA LYS A 37 -10.09 -17.67 8.13
C LYS A 37 -8.78 -18.18 7.48
N LEU A 38 -7.95 -17.29 6.92
CA LEU A 38 -6.65 -17.63 6.31
C LEU A 38 -5.62 -18.19 7.31
N TRP A 39 -5.79 -17.95 8.61
CA TRP A 39 -4.97 -18.54 9.68
C TRP A 39 -4.88 -20.07 9.64
N LYS A 40 -5.87 -20.74 9.03
CA LYS A 40 -5.87 -22.21 8.86
C LYS A 40 -4.98 -22.69 7.70
N SER A 41 -4.44 -21.77 6.91
CA SER A 41 -3.70 -22.04 5.68
C SER A 41 -2.33 -21.35 5.69
N PRO A 42 -1.26 -22.03 6.14
CA PRO A 42 0.10 -21.52 6.04
C PRO A 42 0.51 -20.97 4.65
N PRO A 43 0.18 -21.63 3.51
CA PRO A 43 0.56 -21.09 2.20
C PRO A 43 -0.14 -19.78 1.84
N ALA A 44 -1.35 -19.55 2.37
CA ALA A 44 -2.07 -18.29 2.17
C ALA A 44 -1.38 -17.13 2.91
N ILE A 45 -0.95 -17.38 4.15
CA ILE A 45 -0.18 -16.40 4.94
C ILE A 45 1.14 -16.10 4.23
N ALA A 46 1.84 -17.14 3.75
CA ALA A 46 3.08 -16.98 2.99
C ALA A 46 2.89 -16.14 1.71
N ALA A 47 1.79 -16.33 0.98
CA ALA A 47 1.47 -15.55 -0.21
C ALA A 47 1.29 -14.06 0.11
N MET A 48 0.56 -13.74 1.18
CA MET A 48 0.39 -12.36 1.63
C MET A 48 1.72 -11.72 2.06
N LEU A 49 2.53 -12.44 2.84
CA LEU A 49 3.84 -11.96 3.28
C LEU A 49 4.79 -11.75 2.09
N CYS A 50 4.75 -12.63 1.09
CA CYS A 50 5.53 -12.49 -0.14
C CYS A 50 5.12 -11.23 -0.94
N ALA A 51 3.81 -10.95 -1.05
CA ALA A 51 3.32 -9.74 -1.68
C ALA A 51 3.78 -8.48 -0.90
N ILE A 52 3.68 -8.48 0.42
CA ILE A 52 4.17 -7.37 1.27
C ILE A 52 5.68 -7.17 1.10
N ALA A 53 6.46 -8.26 1.12
CA ALA A 53 7.91 -8.20 0.89
C ALA A 53 8.25 -7.63 -0.50
N THR A 54 7.48 -7.99 -1.53
CA THR A 54 7.64 -7.46 -2.88
C THR A 54 7.44 -5.94 -2.90
N PHE A 55 6.41 -5.43 -2.22
CA PHE A 55 6.21 -3.97 -2.10
C PHE A 55 7.32 -3.29 -1.31
N ILE A 56 7.78 -3.87 -0.21
CA ILE A 56 8.88 -3.33 0.59
C ILE A 56 10.13 -3.16 -0.28
N LEU A 57 10.50 -4.21 -1.03
CA LEU A 57 11.65 -4.17 -1.93
C LEU A 57 11.45 -3.18 -3.07
N LEU A 58 10.26 -3.15 -3.68
CA LEU A 58 9.93 -2.21 -4.74
C LEU A 58 10.06 -0.75 -4.25
N TYR A 59 9.49 -0.42 -3.09
CA TYR A 59 9.61 0.93 -2.54
C TYR A 59 11.03 1.28 -2.11
N ALA A 60 11.74 0.34 -1.49
CA ALA A 60 13.13 0.53 -1.09
C ALA A 60 14.04 0.77 -2.31
N THR A 61 13.85 0.02 -3.40
CA THR A 61 14.60 0.20 -4.66
C THR A 61 14.24 1.51 -5.36
N LEU A 62 12.95 1.82 -5.52
CA LEU A 62 12.50 3.06 -6.15
C LEU A 62 12.98 4.33 -5.42
N THR A 63 13.08 4.28 -4.09
CA THR A 63 13.52 5.44 -3.29
C THR A 63 15.03 5.50 -3.02
N SER A 64 15.78 4.46 -3.37
CA SER A 64 17.25 4.45 -3.30
C SER A 64 17.92 4.77 -4.63
N LEU A 65 17.20 4.65 -5.76
CA LEU A 65 17.63 5.17 -7.05
C LEU A 65 17.75 6.70 -6.97
N SER A 66 18.93 7.21 -7.27
CA SER A 66 19.27 8.64 -7.21
C SER A 66 18.42 9.43 -8.22
N GLY A 67 17.35 10.05 -7.74
CA GLY A 67 16.39 10.83 -8.53
C GLY A 67 15.68 11.90 -7.67
N PRO A 68 14.68 12.61 -8.22
CA PRO A 68 13.95 13.70 -7.52
C PRO A 68 13.22 13.25 -6.24
N LEU A 69 13.15 11.94 -5.98
CA LEU A 69 12.60 11.33 -4.77
C LEU A 69 13.59 11.31 -3.59
N VAL A 70 14.89 11.41 -3.84
CA VAL A 70 15.95 11.43 -2.80
C VAL A 70 16.12 12.83 -2.20
N ASN A 71 15.81 13.88 -2.94
CA ASN A 71 15.87 15.25 -2.45
C ASN A 71 14.69 15.54 -1.50
N ASP A 72 14.98 15.60 -0.20
CA ASP A 72 14.01 15.89 0.86
C ASP A 72 13.32 17.26 0.71
N ASN A 73 13.95 18.20 0.01
CA ASN A 73 13.40 19.53 -0.30
C ASN A 73 12.48 19.53 -1.53
N HIS A 74 12.41 18.44 -2.29
CA HIS A 74 11.53 18.37 -3.46
C HIS A 74 10.08 18.19 -3.00
N VAL A 75 9.18 19.02 -3.53
CA VAL A 75 7.75 19.07 -3.14
C VAL A 75 7.08 17.69 -3.27
N LEU A 76 7.50 16.90 -4.27
CA LEU A 76 7.03 15.53 -4.48
C LEU A 76 7.45 14.56 -3.35
N SER A 77 8.69 14.64 -2.86
CA SER A 77 9.16 13.79 -1.76
C SER A 77 8.41 14.14 -0.47
N ARG A 78 8.22 15.43 -0.21
CA ARG A 78 7.47 15.92 0.96
C ARG A 78 5.99 15.49 0.92
N SER A 79 5.35 15.54 -0.24
CA SER A 79 3.95 15.12 -0.38
C SER A 79 3.77 13.61 -0.33
N LEU A 80 4.73 12.83 -0.84
CA LEU A 80 4.75 11.38 -0.67
C LEU A 80 4.91 10.98 0.79
N LYS A 81 5.82 11.63 1.54
CA LYS A 81 5.95 11.43 3.00
C LYS A 81 4.66 11.80 3.74
N LEU A 82 3.99 12.89 3.35
CA LEU A 82 2.72 13.28 3.96
C LEU A 82 1.59 12.29 3.64
N GLY A 83 1.46 11.85 2.39
CA GLY A 83 0.50 10.83 1.97
C GLY A 83 0.73 9.49 2.69
N ALA A 84 1.98 9.06 2.78
CA ALA A 84 2.40 7.90 3.58
C ALA A 84 2.01 8.07 5.06
N LYS A 85 2.27 9.24 5.66
CA LYS A 85 1.88 9.50 7.04
C LYS A 85 0.35 9.45 7.23
N ILE A 86 -0.42 10.08 6.34
CA ILE A 86 -1.89 10.05 6.38
C ILE A 86 -2.38 8.60 6.27
N ARG A 87 -1.82 7.82 5.34
CA ARG A 87 -2.18 6.41 5.15
C ARG A 87 -1.86 5.57 6.39
N ALA A 88 -0.71 5.79 7.02
CA ALA A 88 -0.33 5.10 8.25
C ALA A 88 -1.29 5.42 9.40
N TRP A 89 -1.75 6.67 9.52
CA TRP A 89 -2.78 7.05 10.50
C TRP A 89 -4.12 6.39 10.22
N ILE A 90 -4.56 6.40 8.95
CA ILE A 90 -5.79 5.72 8.53
C ILE A 90 -5.70 4.23 8.84
N SER A 91 -4.56 3.60 8.56
CA SER A 91 -4.32 2.20 8.87
C SER A 91 -4.38 1.93 10.38
N GLY A 92 -3.70 2.75 11.20
CA GLY A 92 -3.73 2.62 12.66
C GLY A 92 -5.14 2.74 13.24
N ILE A 93 -5.92 3.73 12.77
CA ILE A 93 -7.33 3.89 13.15
C ILE A 93 -8.15 2.70 12.67
N SER A 94 -7.90 2.21 11.45
CA SER A 94 -8.59 1.05 10.89
C SER A 94 -8.39 -0.18 11.76
N VAL A 95 -7.17 -0.46 12.23
CA VAL A 95 -6.90 -1.58 13.15
C VAL A 95 -7.71 -1.47 14.44
N LEU A 96 -7.86 -0.27 15.00
CA LEU A 96 -8.72 -0.06 16.18
C LEU A 96 -10.19 -0.31 15.86
N LEU A 97 -10.64 0.12 14.68
CA LEU A 97 -12.02 -0.10 14.22
C LEU A 97 -12.33 -1.58 13.95
N LEU A 98 -11.33 -2.41 13.62
CA LEU A 98 -11.49 -3.86 13.44
C LEU A 98 -11.97 -4.59 14.70
N LEU A 99 -11.84 -3.98 15.89
CA LEU A 99 -12.37 -4.53 17.13
C LEU A 99 -13.91 -4.59 17.16
N THR A 100 -14.58 -3.84 16.27
CA THR A 100 -16.04 -3.82 16.15
C THR A 100 -16.48 -4.27 14.76
N VAL A 101 -17.49 -5.15 14.70
CA VAL A 101 -18.00 -5.71 13.43
C VAL A 101 -18.45 -4.61 12.46
N LYS A 102 -19.05 -3.51 12.96
CA LYS A 102 -19.45 -2.35 12.15
C LYS A 102 -18.26 -1.52 11.66
N GLY A 103 -17.15 -1.48 12.42
CA GLY A 103 -15.95 -0.74 12.06
C GLY A 103 -15.18 -1.38 10.89
N VAL A 104 -15.29 -2.71 10.72
CA VAL A 104 -14.69 -3.43 9.58
C VAL A 104 -15.21 -2.90 8.24
N LEU A 105 -16.52 -2.62 8.14
CA LEU A 105 -17.15 -2.10 6.91
C LEU A 105 -16.72 -0.68 6.52
N ILE A 106 -16.23 0.10 7.47
CA ILE A 106 -15.78 1.48 7.26
C ILE A 106 -14.28 1.51 6.88
N THR A 107 -13.58 0.38 7.02
CA THR A 107 -12.15 0.31 6.77
C THR A 107 -11.88 0.39 5.26
N PRO A 108 -11.10 1.38 4.77
CA PRO A 108 -10.84 1.55 3.34
C PRO A 108 -10.10 0.35 2.73
N ASP A 109 -9.30 -0.35 3.53
CA ASP A 109 -8.55 -1.56 3.14
C ASP A 109 -9.49 -2.71 2.75
N LEU A 110 -10.64 -2.87 3.43
CA LEU A 110 -11.65 -3.85 3.06
C LEU A 110 -12.18 -3.57 1.64
N TRP A 111 -12.52 -2.32 1.36
CA TRP A 111 -13.04 -1.91 0.05
C TRP A 111 -11.98 -2.10 -1.05
N CYS A 112 -10.71 -1.82 -0.75
CA CYS A 112 -9.62 -2.07 -1.68
C CYS A 112 -9.44 -3.57 -1.97
N GLY A 113 -9.54 -4.43 -0.95
CA GLY A 113 -9.51 -5.88 -1.12
C GLY A 113 -10.70 -6.39 -1.96
N ILE A 114 -11.92 -5.92 -1.69
CA ILE A 114 -13.10 -6.26 -2.50
C ILE A 114 -12.93 -5.79 -3.95
N LEU A 115 -12.42 -4.58 -4.15
CA LEU A 115 -12.17 -4.04 -5.48
C LEU A 115 -11.11 -4.87 -6.23
N ALA A 116 -10.01 -5.24 -5.58
CA ALA A 116 -8.94 -6.06 -6.14
C ALA A 116 -9.47 -7.40 -6.65
N ILE A 117 -10.32 -8.07 -5.86
CA ILE A 117 -10.95 -9.34 -6.23
C ILE A 117 -11.86 -9.16 -7.45
N ASN A 118 -12.65 -8.08 -7.49
CA ASN A 118 -13.53 -7.80 -8.62
C ASN A 118 -12.73 -7.52 -9.91
N ILE A 119 -11.61 -6.80 -9.81
CA ILE A 119 -10.72 -6.55 -10.95
C ILE A 119 -10.14 -7.87 -11.46
N LEU A 120 -9.59 -8.70 -10.58
CA LEU A 120 -9.04 -10.00 -10.97
C LEU A 120 -10.10 -10.92 -11.56
N ASN A 121 -11.31 -10.96 -11.00
CA ASN A 121 -12.44 -11.70 -11.56
C ASN A 121 -12.77 -11.26 -12.98
N ARG A 122 -12.80 -9.95 -13.25
CA ARG A 122 -13.06 -9.42 -14.59
C ARG A 122 -11.94 -9.78 -15.58
N ILE A 123 -10.69 -9.68 -15.14
CA ILE A 123 -9.53 -10.06 -15.95
C ILE A 123 -9.59 -11.56 -16.27
N ALA A 124 -9.82 -12.43 -15.28
CA ALA A 124 -10.00 -13.86 -15.51
C ALA A 124 -11.14 -14.17 -16.51
N SER A 125 -12.30 -13.52 -16.33
CA SER A 125 -13.43 -13.73 -17.25
C SER A 125 -13.10 -13.26 -18.66
N PHE A 126 -12.31 -12.20 -18.82
CA PHE A 126 -11.87 -11.70 -20.12
C PHE A 126 -10.92 -12.69 -20.81
N PHE A 127 -10.05 -13.36 -20.05
CA PHE A 127 -9.15 -14.40 -20.54
C PHE A 127 -9.81 -15.80 -20.64
N GLY A 128 -11.14 -15.91 -20.50
CA GLY A 128 -11.87 -17.16 -20.68
C GLY A 128 -11.74 -18.17 -19.53
N ALA A 129 -11.31 -17.74 -18.33
CA ALA A 129 -11.23 -18.63 -17.19
C ALA A 129 -12.64 -19.02 -16.68
N ALA A 130 -12.99 -20.30 -16.76
CA ALA A 130 -14.30 -20.83 -16.40
C ALA A 130 -14.63 -20.78 -14.89
N ASN A 131 -13.65 -20.49 -14.03
CA ASN A 131 -13.85 -20.37 -12.58
C ASN A 131 -13.40 -18.97 -12.14
N PRO A 132 -14.34 -18.03 -11.83
CA PRO A 132 -13.98 -16.77 -11.21
C PRO A 132 -13.22 -17.02 -9.89
N TYR A 133 -12.32 -16.11 -9.51
CA TYR A 133 -11.52 -16.10 -8.27
C TYR A 133 -12.37 -15.98 -6.98
N LEU A 134 -13.53 -16.63 -6.93
CA LEU A 134 -14.33 -16.78 -5.72
C LEU A 134 -13.66 -17.81 -4.83
N PHE A 135 -12.93 -17.31 -3.82
CA PHE A 135 -12.84 -17.76 -2.41
C PHE A 135 -12.92 -19.24 -2.02
N ARG A 136 -12.90 -20.19 -2.95
CA ARG A 136 -12.94 -21.61 -2.66
C ARG A 136 -11.61 -22.19 -3.14
N PRO A 137 -10.58 -22.22 -2.28
CA PRO A 137 -9.47 -23.12 -2.54
C PRO A 137 -10.06 -24.51 -2.65
N ARG A 138 -10.04 -25.10 -3.85
CA ARG A 138 -10.48 -26.48 -4.06
C ARG A 138 -9.52 -27.45 -3.36
N SER A 139 -8.32 -26.98 -3.05
CA SER A 139 -7.34 -27.50 -2.11
C SER A 139 -6.40 -26.35 -1.73
N ILE A 140 -6.06 -26.22 -0.45
CA ILE A 140 -5.19 -25.18 0.09
C ILE A 140 -3.69 -25.50 -0.18
N ASP A 141 -3.41 -26.71 -0.64
CA ASP A 141 -2.08 -27.23 -0.96
C ASP A 141 -1.65 -27.02 -2.42
N ASP A 142 -2.51 -26.38 -3.23
CA ASP A 142 -2.25 -26.21 -4.66
C ASP A 142 -1.57 -24.87 -4.95
N MET A 143 -0.53 -24.86 -5.78
CA MET A 143 0.20 -23.65 -6.21
C MET A 143 -0.73 -22.57 -6.78
N ALA A 144 -1.86 -23.01 -7.35
CA ALA A 144 -2.92 -22.14 -7.81
C ALA A 144 -3.54 -21.30 -6.69
N GLY A 145 -3.72 -21.84 -5.48
CA GLY A 145 -4.23 -21.11 -4.32
C GLY A 145 -3.28 -20.02 -3.85
N PHE A 146 -1.99 -20.34 -3.77
CA PHE A 146 -0.94 -19.37 -3.43
C PHE A 146 -0.93 -18.19 -4.41
N PHE A 147 -0.89 -18.48 -5.72
CA PHE A 147 -0.82 -17.45 -6.75
C PHE A 147 -2.04 -16.52 -6.73
N ARG A 148 -3.24 -17.05 -6.50
CA ARG A 148 -4.47 -16.25 -6.42
C ARG A 148 -4.44 -15.25 -5.28
N ILE A 149 -3.99 -15.69 -4.10
CA ILE A 149 -3.88 -14.84 -2.91
C ILE A 149 -2.80 -13.80 -3.13
N PHE A 150 -1.63 -14.22 -3.62
CA PHE A 150 -0.54 -13.31 -3.97
C PHE A 150 -1.00 -12.24 -4.98
N ALA A 151 -1.65 -12.62 -6.08
CA ALA A 151 -2.13 -11.70 -7.10
C ALA A 151 -3.18 -10.73 -6.54
N THR A 152 -4.06 -11.20 -5.66
CA THR A 152 -5.08 -10.36 -4.99
C THR A 152 -4.42 -9.33 -4.08
N THR A 153 -3.51 -9.75 -3.21
CA THR A 153 -2.75 -8.86 -2.32
C THR A 153 -1.88 -7.88 -3.10
N MET A 154 -1.29 -8.30 -4.23
CA MET A 154 -0.55 -7.42 -5.13
C MET A 154 -1.46 -6.35 -5.76
N THR A 155 -2.62 -6.76 -6.27
CA THR A 155 -3.57 -5.83 -6.89
C THR A 155 -4.13 -4.84 -5.86
N GLU A 156 -4.46 -5.32 -4.67
CA GLU A 156 -4.84 -4.46 -3.54
C GLU A 156 -3.74 -3.45 -3.21
N GLY A 157 -2.49 -3.91 -3.07
CA GLY A 157 -1.37 -3.03 -2.80
C GLY A 157 -1.15 -1.98 -3.89
N ILE A 158 -1.37 -2.31 -5.17
CA ILE A 158 -1.32 -1.34 -6.28
C ILE A 158 -2.42 -0.29 -6.12
N ILE A 159 -3.66 -0.70 -5.81
CA ILE A 159 -4.78 0.23 -5.58
C ILE A 159 -4.46 1.18 -4.42
N LEU A 160 -3.94 0.64 -3.31
CA LEU A 160 -3.53 1.43 -2.15
C LEU A 160 -2.41 2.42 -2.49
N SER A 161 -1.45 1.98 -3.29
CA SER A 161 -0.33 2.79 -3.77
C SER A 161 -0.83 3.94 -4.67
N PHE A 162 -1.79 3.65 -5.55
CA PHE A 162 -2.43 4.64 -6.39
C PHE A 162 -3.24 5.65 -5.58
N LEU A 163 -3.99 5.20 -4.57
CA LEU A 163 -4.71 6.10 -3.66
C LEU A 163 -3.74 6.99 -2.88
N LEU A 164 -2.61 6.45 -2.41
CA LEU A 164 -1.56 7.24 -1.76
C LEU A 164 -0.99 8.28 -2.72
N PHE A 165 -0.73 7.91 -3.97
CA PHE A 165 -0.27 8.84 -5.00
C PHE A 165 -1.29 9.97 -5.25
N MET A 166 -2.59 9.65 -5.32
CA MET A 166 -3.66 10.65 -5.43
C MET A 166 -3.71 11.58 -4.22
N ILE A 167 -3.66 11.04 -2.99
CA ILE A 167 -3.61 11.84 -1.75
C ILE A 167 -2.38 12.75 -1.75
N SER A 168 -1.22 12.23 -2.15
CA SER A 168 0.01 13.00 -2.28
C SER A 168 -0.10 14.08 -3.35
N PHE A 169 -0.75 13.82 -4.49
CA PHE A 169 -0.99 14.81 -5.53
C PHE A 169 -1.86 15.97 -5.01
N PHE A 170 -2.98 15.68 -4.35
CA PHE A 170 -3.80 16.74 -3.72
C PHE A 170 -3.03 17.48 -2.63
N ALA A 171 -2.24 16.78 -1.82
CA ALA A 171 -1.38 17.40 -0.82
C ALA A 171 -0.37 18.39 -1.43
N VAL A 172 0.21 18.08 -2.60
CA VAL A 172 1.07 19.04 -3.34
C VAL A 172 0.29 20.29 -3.69
N ILE A 173 -0.90 20.14 -4.29
CA ILE A 173 -1.73 21.28 -4.71
C ILE A 173 -2.07 22.17 -3.51
N PHE A 174 -2.50 21.58 -2.39
CA PHE A 174 -2.82 22.32 -1.18
C PHE A 174 -1.59 23.00 -0.55
N LEU A 175 -0.43 22.33 -0.52
CA LEU A 175 0.81 22.92 -0.02
C LEU A 175 1.27 24.10 -0.89
N GLN A 176 1.22 23.94 -2.22
CA GLN A 176 1.55 25.01 -3.17
C GLN A 176 0.57 26.18 -3.06
N ALA A 177 -0.72 25.92 -2.90
CA ALA A 177 -1.73 26.96 -2.68
C ALA A 177 -1.48 27.72 -1.37
N ARG A 178 -1.19 27.01 -0.28
CA ARG A 178 -0.88 27.63 1.02
C ARG A 178 0.39 28.47 0.98
N ASP A 179 1.44 27.96 0.34
CA ASP A 179 2.72 28.68 0.26
C ASP A 179 2.58 29.92 -0.63
N ARG A 180 1.74 29.89 -1.69
CA ARG A 180 1.32 31.10 -2.42
C ARG A 180 0.61 32.10 -1.52
N THR A 181 -0.39 31.69 -0.73
CA THR A 181 -1.10 32.59 0.20
C THR A 181 -0.15 33.25 1.21
N ARG A 182 0.85 32.52 1.70
CA ARG A 182 1.86 33.06 2.62
C ARG A 182 2.79 34.08 1.99
N VAL A 183 3.19 33.88 0.72
CA VAL A 183 3.99 34.86 -0.02
C VAL A 183 3.20 36.17 -0.19
N PHE A 184 1.90 36.09 -0.50
CA PHE A 184 1.06 37.29 -0.59
C PHE A 184 0.85 37.97 0.76
N ALA A 185 0.74 37.22 1.87
CA ALA A 185 0.62 37.80 3.21
C ALA A 185 1.90 38.48 3.73
N VAL A 186 3.08 38.14 3.20
CA VAL A 186 4.36 38.79 3.54
C VAL A 186 4.67 39.96 2.61
N ALA A 187 4.11 39.96 1.39
CA ALA A 187 4.29 41.02 0.40
C ALA A 187 3.37 42.23 0.60
N ASP A 188 2.48 42.19 1.60
CA ASP A 188 1.58 43.29 1.97
C ASP A 188 2.01 43.86 3.34
N PRO A 189 3.12 44.63 3.43
CA PRO A 189 3.43 45.40 4.63
C PRO A 189 2.52 46.63 4.62
N GLY A 190 1.44 46.57 5.39
CA GLY A 190 0.68 47.78 5.75
C GLY A 190 1.56 48.82 6.43
#